data_AF-A0A9X6AF97-F1
#
_entry.id   AF-A0A9X6AF97-F1
#
_cell.length_a   1.000
_cell.length_b   1.000
_cell.length_c   1.000
_cell.angle_alpha   90.00
_cell.angle_beta   90.00
_cell.angle_gamma   90.00
#
_symmetry.space_group_name_H-M   'P 1'
#
loop_
_entity.id
_entity.type
_entity.pdbx_description
1 polymer ?
#
loop_
_entity_poly.entity_id
_entity_poly.type
_entity_poly.pdbx_seq_one_letter_code
_entity_poly.pdbx_strand_id
1 'polypeptide(L)'
;LLGTIALVSNSRHNARGYDVRLELHGMRDSIAVGLEDKLPLRSVEPGATFPAGPPHDFFMDRFAPAYRAELTAFTEVVAGRATSPCTVADAIEAGWIAEACALSLAEHRPVRLEEVREA
;
A
#
# COMPACT_ATOMS: atom_id res chain seq x y z
N LEU A 1 -1.59 10.39 23.56
CA LEU A 1 -1.60 10.62 22.09
C LEU A 1 -0.22 10.39 21.46
N LEU A 2 0.65 9.54 22.02
CA LEU A 2 1.95 9.21 21.45
C LEU A 2 1.84 7.86 20.74
N GLY A 3 1.60 7.87 19.43
CA GLY A 3 1.53 6.66 18.62
C GLY A 3 1.71 7.01 17.15
N THR A 4 2.18 6.06 16.36
CA THR A 4 2.26 6.20 14.89
C THR A 4 0.85 6.26 14.31
N ILE A 5 0.61 7.23 13.45
CA ILE A 5 -0.65 7.35 12.71
C ILE A 5 -0.41 6.86 11.29
N ALA A 6 -1.29 6.00 10.78
CA ALA A 6 -1.30 5.58 9.40
C ALA A 6 -2.62 6.03 8.75
N LEU A 7 -2.53 6.53 7.51
CA LEU A 7 -3.68 6.89 6.68
C LEU A 7 -3.61 6.09 5.39
N VAL A 8 -4.69 5.39 5.07
CA VAL A 8 -4.86 4.71 3.78
C VAL A 8 -6.02 5.38 3.04
N SER A 9 -5.75 5.88 1.85
CA SER A 9 -6.76 6.45 0.96
C SER A 9 -6.85 5.62 -0.30
N ASN A 10 -8.06 5.19 -0.65
CA ASN A 10 -8.32 4.37 -1.83
C ASN A 10 -9.41 5.01 -2.68
N SER A 11 -9.22 4.98 -3.99
CA SER A 11 -10.25 5.28 -4.98
C SER A 11 -10.36 4.13 -5.96
N ARG A 12 -11.58 3.87 -6.44
CA ARG A 12 -11.81 2.90 -7.52
C ARG A 12 -11.52 3.49 -8.91
N HIS A 13 -11.34 4.81 -9.00
CA HIS A 13 -11.08 5.48 -10.27
C HIS A 13 -10.09 6.64 -10.10
N ASN A 14 -9.08 6.65 -10.97
CA ASN A 14 -8.24 7.81 -11.24
C ASN A 14 -8.11 7.94 -12.76
N ALA A 15 -8.61 9.05 -13.31
CA ALA A 15 -8.63 9.30 -14.74
C ALA A 15 -7.24 9.37 -15.39
N ARG A 16 -6.18 9.54 -14.59
CA ARG A 16 -4.80 9.64 -15.08
C ARG A 16 -4.01 8.33 -15.00
N GLY A 17 -4.55 7.28 -14.39
CA GLY A 17 -3.89 5.99 -14.27
C GLY A 17 -3.85 5.45 -12.84
N TYR A 18 -2.93 4.53 -12.61
CA TYR A 18 -2.85 3.67 -11.44
C TYR A 18 -1.92 4.27 -10.36
N ASP A 19 -2.51 4.94 -9.36
CA ASP A 19 -1.78 5.63 -8.27
C ASP A 19 -1.55 4.67 -7.10
N VAL A 20 -0.29 4.29 -6.88
CA VAL A 20 0.13 3.61 -5.65
C VAL A 20 1.35 4.31 -5.08
N ARG A 21 1.12 4.99 -3.97
CA ARG A 21 2.14 5.74 -3.22
C ARG A 21 2.12 5.39 -1.75
N LEU A 22 3.28 5.54 -1.14
CA LEU A 22 3.46 5.46 0.31
C LEU A 22 4.34 6.63 0.73
N GLU A 23 3.93 7.32 1.78
CA GLU A 23 4.66 8.43 2.38
C GLU A 23 4.91 8.07 3.85
N LEU A 24 6.15 8.25 4.30
CA LEU A 24 6.56 8.02 5.69
C LEU A 24 7.22 9.29 6.22
N HIS A 25 6.61 9.87 7.26
CA HIS A 25 7.11 11.06 7.92
C HIS A 25 7.65 10.70 9.30
N GLY A 26 8.95 10.95 9.51
CA GLY A 26 9.63 10.78 10.77
C GLY A 26 10.28 12.06 11.24
N MET A 27 10.80 12.04 12.47
CA MET A 27 11.47 13.21 13.06
C MET A 27 12.71 13.67 12.27
N ARG A 28 13.39 12.73 11.62
CA ARG A 28 14.67 12.98 10.93
C ARG A 28 14.54 13.07 9.41
N ASP A 29 13.46 12.56 8.84
CA ASP A 29 13.29 12.49 7.40
C ASP A 29 11.83 12.29 6.99
N SER A 30 11.51 12.58 5.74
CA SER A 30 10.24 12.26 5.08
C SER A 30 10.52 11.65 3.72
N ILE A 31 10.15 10.38 3.56
CA ILE A 31 10.41 9.63 2.33
C ILE A 31 9.10 9.22 1.67
N ALA A 32 9.12 9.13 0.35
CA ALA A 32 7.97 8.72 -0.43
C ALA A 32 8.37 7.73 -1.52
N VAL A 33 7.50 6.75 -1.77
CA VAL A 33 7.60 5.82 -2.90
C VAL A 33 6.44 6.09 -3.84
N GLY A 34 6.69 6.04 -5.15
CA GLY A 34 5.68 6.32 -6.20
C GLY A 34 5.59 7.79 -6.62
N LEU A 35 6.42 8.67 -6.06
CA LEU A 35 6.70 10.01 -6.63
C LEU A 35 7.76 9.90 -7.74
N GLU A 36 7.43 9.19 -8.82
CA GLU A 36 8.28 9.03 -10.01
C GLU A 36 7.65 9.68 -11.24
N ASP A 37 8.36 9.70 -12.38
CA ASP A 37 7.87 10.28 -13.63
C ASP A 37 6.60 9.61 -14.17
N LYS A 38 6.23 8.42 -13.68
CA LYS A 38 4.99 7.72 -14.02
C LYS A 38 3.85 7.97 -13.04
N LEU A 39 3.99 8.95 -12.14
CA LEU A 39 2.94 9.34 -11.20
C LEU A 39 1.67 9.80 -11.96
N PRO A 40 0.50 9.18 -11.74
CA PRO A 40 -0.77 9.59 -12.38
C PRO A 40 -1.40 10.81 -11.70
N LEU A 41 -0.61 11.87 -11.47
CA LEU A 41 -1.06 13.18 -11.02
C LEU A 41 -0.46 14.25 -11.91
N ARG A 42 -1.11 15.42 -11.98
CA ARG A 42 -0.58 16.58 -12.69
C ARG A 42 -0.55 17.75 -11.74
N SER A 43 0.63 18.34 -11.56
CA SER A 43 0.72 19.61 -10.85
C SER A 43 0.01 20.71 -11.64
N VAL A 44 -0.70 21.58 -10.93
CA VAL A 44 -1.34 22.78 -11.48
C VAL A 44 -0.52 24.04 -11.23
N GLU A 45 0.64 23.90 -10.58
CA GLU A 45 1.57 25.00 -10.31
C GLU A 45 2.22 25.52 -11.61
N PRO A 46 2.34 26.84 -11.79
CA PRO A 46 3.04 27.41 -12.95
C PRO A 46 4.47 26.89 -13.08
N GLY A 47 4.82 26.38 -14.26
CA GLY A 47 6.18 25.89 -14.56
C GLY A 47 6.51 24.50 -14.01
N ALA A 48 5.56 23.79 -13.38
CA ALA A 48 5.80 22.43 -12.93
C ALA A 48 5.98 21.48 -14.14
N THR A 49 7.12 20.79 -14.18
CA THR A 49 7.47 19.84 -15.24
C THR A 49 7.33 18.38 -14.82
N PHE A 50 7.26 18.12 -13.52
CA PHE A 50 7.05 16.79 -12.94
C PHE A 50 5.54 16.51 -12.74
N PRO A 51 5.09 15.27 -12.93
CA PRO A 51 5.79 14.13 -13.53
C PRO A 51 5.86 14.22 -15.06
N ALA A 52 6.96 13.78 -15.67
CA ALA A 52 7.23 13.97 -17.10
C ALA A 52 6.94 12.74 -17.99
N GLY A 53 6.75 11.55 -17.39
CA GLY A 53 6.56 10.29 -18.09
C GLY A 53 5.09 9.90 -18.28
N PRO A 54 4.82 8.88 -19.12
CA PRO A 54 3.49 8.27 -19.21
C PRO A 54 3.16 7.59 -17.87
N PRO A 55 1.97 7.82 -17.30
CA PRO A 55 1.58 7.16 -16.05
C PRO A 55 1.50 5.64 -16.18
N HIS A 56 1.53 4.94 -15.05
CA HIS A 56 1.13 3.52 -15.04
C HIS A 56 -0.35 3.43 -15.36
N ASP A 57 -0.73 2.71 -16.42
CA ASP A 57 -2.13 2.54 -16.80
C ASP A 57 -2.74 1.30 -16.13
N PHE A 58 -1.92 0.28 -15.84
CA PHE A 58 -2.36 -0.98 -15.27
C PHE A 58 -1.44 -1.47 -14.14
N PHE A 59 -1.99 -2.27 -13.22
CA PHE A 59 -1.24 -2.74 -12.06
C PHE A 59 -0.04 -3.61 -12.43
N MET A 60 -0.13 -4.39 -13.51
CA MET A 60 1.00 -5.22 -13.96
C MET A 60 2.17 -4.37 -14.46
N ASP A 61 1.92 -3.21 -15.07
CA ASP A 61 2.99 -2.31 -15.51
C ASP A 61 3.79 -1.79 -14.32
N ARG A 62 3.10 -1.56 -13.19
CA ARG A 62 3.70 -1.07 -11.95
C ARG A 62 4.38 -2.16 -11.13
N PHE A 63 3.80 -3.36 -11.10
CA PHE A 63 4.15 -4.42 -10.15
C PHE A 63 4.77 -5.67 -10.78
N ALA A 64 5.03 -5.71 -12.08
CA ALA A 64 5.72 -6.84 -12.71
C ALA A 64 7.03 -7.24 -11.99
N PRO A 65 7.90 -6.31 -11.53
CA PRO A 65 9.07 -6.68 -10.74
C PRO A 65 8.72 -7.33 -9.38
N ALA A 66 7.67 -6.84 -8.72
CA ALA A 66 7.21 -7.38 -7.44
C ALA A 66 6.66 -8.81 -7.61
N TYR A 67 5.85 -9.06 -8.63
CA TYR A 67 5.35 -10.42 -8.93
C TYR A 67 6.47 -11.41 -9.26
N ARG A 68 7.51 -10.97 -10.00
CA ARG A 68 8.70 -11.83 -10.21
C ARG A 68 9.39 -12.15 -8.90
N ALA A 69 9.58 -11.15 -8.04
CA ALA A 69 10.24 -11.34 -6.75
C ALA A 69 9.42 -12.28 -5.85
N GLU A 70 8.10 -12.10 -5.79
CA GLU A 70 7.18 -12.96 -5.04
C GLU A 70 7.21 -14.40 -5.53
N LEU A 71 7.04 -14.64 -6.84
CA LEU A 71 7.08 -15.99 -7.40
C LEU A 71 8.44 -16.65 -7.23
N THR A 72 9.54 -15.89 -7.32
CA THR A 72 10.89 -16.39 -7.02
C THR A 72 11.00 -16.78 -5.56
N ALA A 73 10.54 -15.95 -4.63
CA ALA A 73 10.55 -16.29 -3.21
C ALA A 73 9.70 -17.54 -2.92
N PHE A 74 8.55 -17.68 -3.58
CA PHE A 74 7.70 -18.85 -3.45
C PHE A 74 8.41 -20.15 -3.90
N THR A 75 9.11 -20.14 -5.04
CA THR A 75 9.83 -21.35 -5.48
C THR A 75 10.97 -21.73 -4.55
N GLU A 76 11.67 -20.75 -3.95
CA GLU A 76 12.69 -21.01 -2.93
C GLU A 76 12.11 -21.64 -1.66
N VAL A 77 10.92 -21.21 -1.23
CA VAL A 77 10.20 -21.78 -0.09
C VAL A 77 9.77 -23.22 -0.37
N VAL A 78 9.14 -23.46 -1.52
CA VAL A 78 8.70 -24.82 -1.92
C VAL A 78 9.88 -25.78 -2.07
N ALA A 79 11.04 -25.27 -2.51
CA ALA A 79 12.26 -26.04 -2.60
C ALA A 79 12.98 -26.26 -1.25
N GLY A 80 12.46 -25.72 -0.14
CA GLY A 80 13.05 -25.83 1.19
C GLY A 80 14.33 -25.01 1.38
N ARG A 81 14.58 -24.02 0.51
CA ARG A 81 15.79 -23.17 0.56
C ARG A 81 15.61 -21.85 1.28
N ALA A 82 14.36 -21.43 1.51
CA ALA A 82 14.01 -20.20 2.22
C ALA A 82 12.76 -20.38 3.08
N THR A 83 12.58 -19.49 4.06
CA THR A 83 11.31 -19.33 4.78
C THR A 83 10.44 -18.29 4.08
N SER A 84 9.12 -18.40 4.21
CA SER A 84 8.22 -17.42 3.60
C SER A 84 8.49 -16.01 4.17
N PRO A 85 8.72 -14.99 3.31
CA PRO A 85 8.88 -13.61 3.76
C PRO A 85 7.56 -12.96 4.20
N CYS A 86 6.42 -13.58 3.86
CA CYS A 86 5.09 -13.20 4.28
C CYS A 86 4.42 -14.44 4.91
N THR A 87 4.23 -14.42 6.22
CA THR A 87 3.74 -15.55 6.99
C THR A 87 2.21 -15.59 7.01
N VAL A 88 1.64 -16.72 7.45
CA VAL A 88 0.20 -16.83 7.69
C VAL A 88 -0.26 -15.81 8.73
N ALA A 89 0.57 -15.53 9.74
CA ALA A 89 0.25 -14.53 10.77
C ALA A 89 0.13 -13.12 10.18
N ASP A 90 0.99 -12.75 9.22
CA ASP A 90 0.93 -11.44 8.54
C ASP A 90 -0.38 -11.29 7.75
N ALA A 91 -0.81 -12.35 7.06
CA ALA A 91 -2.07 -12.35 6.31
C ALA A 91 -3.29 -12.24 7.25
N ILE A 92 -3.28 -12.95 8.38
CA ILE A 92 -4.35 -12.88 9.39
C ILE A 92 -4.42 -11.47 9.99
N GLU A 93 -3.28 -10.86 10.32
CA GLU A 93 -3.24 -9.50 10.88
C GLU A 93 -3.83 -8.47 9.92
N ALA A 94 -3.46 -8.54 8.63
CA ALA A 94 -4.04 -7.67 7.60
C ALA A 94 -5.57 -7.87 7.47
N GLY A 95 -6.03 -9.12 7.60
CA GLY A 95 -7.46 -9.45 7.66
C GLY A 95 -8.17 -8.77 8.82
N TRP A 96 -7.62 -8.84 10.04
CA TRP A 96 -8.22 -8.19 11.20
C TRP A 96 -8.29 -6.67 11.10
N ILE A 97 -7.29 -6.04 10.50
CA ILE A 97 -7.32 -4.60 10.22
C ILE A 97 -8.48 -4.29 9.25
N ALA A 98 -8.67 -5.10 8.21
CA ALA A 98 -9.76 -4.91 7.26
C ALA A 98 -11.15 -5.08 7.91
N GLU A 99 -11.33 -6.09 8.77
CA GLU A 99 -12.58 -6.28 9.53
C GLU A 99 -12.87 -5.12 10.48
N ALA A 100 -11.86 -4.63 11.21
CA ALA A 100 -12.01 -3.45 12.07
C ALA A 100 -12.41 -2.20 11.26
N CYS A 101 -11.84 -2.01 10.07
CA CYS A 101 -12.24 -0.94 9.16
C CYS A 101 -13.70 -1.10 8.67
N ALA A 102 -14.13 -2.32 8.33
CA ALA A 102 -15.50 -2.59 7.91
C ALA A 102 -16.51 -2.33 9.04
N LEU A 103 -16.20 -2.76 10.26
CA LEU A 103 -17.03 -2.48 11.44
C LEU A 103 -17.08 -0.99 11.76
N SER A 104 -15.93 -0.31 11.69
CA SER A 104 -15.85 1.15 11.92
C SER A 104 -16.70 1.94 10.93
N LEU A 105 -16.71 1.53 9.66
CA LEU A 105 -17.58 2.10 8.63
C LEU A 105 -19.07 1.92 8.98
N ALA A 106 -19.45 0.72 9.42
CA ALA A 106 -20.84 0.41 9.75
C ALA A 106 -21.35 1.15 11.00
N GLU A 107 -20.50 1.32 12.02
CA GLU A 107 -20.87 1.90 13.31
C GLU A 107 -20.54 3.39 13.44
N HIS A 108 -19.86 3.99 12.45
CA HIS A 108 -19.44 5.38 12.46
C HIS A 108 -18.62 5.80 13.69
N ARG A 109 -17.76 4.91 14.18
CA ARG A 109 -16.85 5.16 15.31
C ARG A 109 -15.50 4.48 15.12
N PRO A 110 -14.44 4.91 15.83
CA PRO A 110 -13.22 4.13 15.93
C PRO A 110 -13.48 2.74 16.54
N VAL A 111 -12.83 1.72 15.97
CA VAL A 111 -12.88 0.31 16.43
C VAL A 111 -11.47 -0.12 16.79
N ARG A 112 -11.31 -0.72 17.97
CA ARG A 112 -10.03 -1.32 18.38
C ARG A 112 -9.91 -2.74 17.83
N LEU A 113 -8.68 -3.21 17.60
CA LEU A 113 -8.45 -4.54 17.05
C LEU A 113 -8.93 -5.67 17.96
N GLU A 114 -8.97 -5.48 19.28
CA GLU A 114 -9.47 -6.51 20.20
C GLU A 114 -10.94 -6.85 19.95
N GLU A 115 -11.75 -5.87 19.53
CA GLU A 115 -13.20 -6.04 19.28
C GLU A 115 -13.49 -7.03 18.15
N VAL A 116 -12.60 -7.15 17.16
CA VAL A 116 -12.78 -8.06 16.01
C VAL A 116 -11.99 -9.37 16.13
N ARG A 117 -11.05 -9.44 17.08
CA ARG A 117 -10.28 -10.67 17.35
C ARG A 117 -10.97 -11.60 18.35
N GLU A 118 -11.84 -11.05 19.19
CA GLU A 118 -12.61 -11.79 20.20
C GLU A 118 -14.01 -12.21 19.72
N ALA A 119 -14.42 -11.75 18.52
CA ALA A 119 -15.68 -12.10 17.86
C ALA A 119 -15.63 -13.50 17.23
#